data_AF-A0A3P1Y5J6-F1
#
_entry.id   AF-A0A3P1Y5J6-F1
#
_cell.length_a   1.000
_cell.length_b   1.000
_cell.length_c   1.000
_cell.angle_alpha   90.00
_cell.angle_beta   90.00
_cell.angle_gamma   90.00
#
_symmetry.space_group_name_H-M   'P 1'
#
loop_
_entity.id
_entity.type
_entity.pdbx_description
1 polymer ?
#
loop_
_entity_poly.entity_id
_entity_poly.type
_entity_poly.pdbx_seq_one_letter_code
_entity_poly.pdbx_strand_id
1 'polypeptide(L)'
;MKKTTLPFLALFLAAALALCGPQPAESLTPDDLNGYLEAASSLKLSDDNLKLANEAAAQDARFMGLFRAKLRIARLLQTADSSGPEGESYALRTQVGPLVAFLCRDGFPTPDKLVENAVERIVKPLELQPVLKELPRYYEAVVGTADWQKKFQKILHRGGYPSLDGGTIFHLAGFPEIGDKPYYTAAMDAELQDGSLFLYEGDASVEGWLYSFWMRRWDDGTMDAAKLAIDWLNKALGQ
;
A
#
# COMPACT_ATOMS: atom_id res chain seq x y z
N MET A 1 3.51 -39.72 4.87
CA MET A 1 3.41 -38.96 6.14
C MET A 1 3.37 -37.47 5.81
N LYS A 2 2.20 -36.84 5.97
CA LYS A 2 1.98 -35.40 5.82
C LYS A 2 2.42 -34.71 7.11
N LYS A 3 3.36 -33.76 7.06
CA LYS A 3 3.68 -32.79 8.13
C LYS A 3 4.77 -31.82 7.64
N THR A 4 4.38 -30.75 6.96
CA THR A 4 5.19 -29.52 6.76
C THR A 4 4.32 -28.46 6.06
N THR A 5 3.30 -27.93 6.75
CA THR A 5 2.43 -26.88 6.20
C THR A 5 2.21 -25.73 7.18
N LEU A 6 3.07 -25.59 8.20
CA LEU A 6 2.82 -24.69 9.33
C LEU A 6 3.89 -23.62 9.68
N PRO A 7 4.99 -23.38 8.92
CA PRO A 7 5.78 -22.17 9.15
C PRO A 7 5.76 -21.15 7.99
N PHE A 8 5.16 -21.47 6.84
CA PHE A 8 5.26 -20.57 5.68
C PHE A 8 4.39 -19.32 5.81
N LEU A 9 3.21 -19.43 6.44
CA LEU A 9 2.20 -18.38 6.35
C LEU A 9 2.46 -17.17 7.27
N ALA A 10 3.11 -17.41 8.41
CA ALA A 10 3.60 -16.36 9.30
C ALA A 10 4.80 -15.60 8.70
N LEU A 11 5.55 -16.25 7.80
CA LEU A 11 6.59 -15.61 6.99
C LEU A 11 6.00 -14.78 5.83
N PHE A 12 4.82 -15.14 5.32
CA PHE A 12 4.24 -14.53 4.12
C PHE A 12 3.60 -13.13 4.34
N LEU A 13 2.96 -12.87 5.48
CA LEU A 13 2.42 -11.53 5.79
C LEU A 13 3.49 -10.58 6.36
N ALA A 14 4.45 -11.15 7.09
CA ALA A 14 5.68 -10.49 7.50
C ALA A 14 6.47 -9.96 6.30
N ALA A 15 6.75 -10.83 5.32
CA ALA A 15 7.51 -10.48 4.12
C ALA A 15 6.76 -9.58 3.13
N ALA A 16 5.41 -9.56 3.16
CA ALA A 16 4.62 -8.70 2.29
C ALA A 16 4.58 -7.23 2.75
N LEU A 17 4.93 -6.93 4.01
CA LEU A 17 4.89 -5.56 4.55
C LEU A 17 6.15 -5.12 5.31
N ALA A 18 7.07 -6.02 5.67
CA ALA A 18 8.29 -5.64 6.34
C ALA A 18 9.50 -6.45 5.85
N LEU A 19 10.57 -5.70 5.76
CA LEU A 19 11.83 -5.95 5.11
C LEU A 19 12.79 -6.70 6.02
N CYS A 20 13.92 -7.01 5.39
CA CYS A 20 15.09 -7.67 5.94
C CYS A 20 15.66 -7.02 7.21
N GLY A 21 16.33 -7.88 8.01
CA GLY A 21 17.50 -7.49 8.79
C GLY A 21 17.35 -7.67 10.32
N PRO A 22 18.35 -8.27 11.01
CA PRO A 22 18.37 -8.33 12.46
C PRO A 22 19.07 -7.09 13.03
N GLN A 23 18.37 -6.25 13.82
CA GLN A 23 18.94 -5.53 14.98
C GLN A 23 17.88 -4.68 15.70
N PRO A 24 18.11 -4.33 16.99
CA PRO A 24 17.12 -3.67 17.82
C PRO A 24 17.35 -2.15 17.91
N ALA A 25 16.33 -1.38 17.54
CA ALA A 25 16.11 -0.01 18.00
C ALA A 25 14.61 0.05 18.31
N GLU A 26 14.25 0.38 19.56
CA GLU A 26 12.89 0.45 20.14
C GLU A 26 11.77 -0.07 19.22
N SER A 27 11.59 -1.39 19.17
CA SER A 27 10.58 -2.03 18.33
C SER A 27 9.22 -1.38 18.58
N LEU A 28 8.52 -0.97 17.52
CA LEU A 28 7.12 -0.54 17.61
C LEU A 28 6.35 -1.53 18.45
N THR A 29 5.50 -1.07 19.36
CA THR A 29 4.59 -1.96 20.07
C THR A 29 3.33 -2.17 19.23
N PRO A 30 2.56 -3.23 19.51
CA PRO A 30 1.21 -3.33 18.98
C PRO A 30 0.37 -2.07 19.27
N ASP A 31 0.59 -1.41 20.41
CA ASP A 31 -0.16 -0.22 20.83
C ASP A 31 0.18 0.98 19.95
N ASP A 32 1.45 1.14 19.57
CA ASP A 32 1.88 2.16 18.60
C ASP A 32 1.23 1.94 17.23
N LEU A 33 1.20 0.69 16.74
CA LEU A 33 0.50 0.34 15.50
C LEU A 33 -1.00 0.64 15.58
N ASN A 34 -1.63 0.38 16.73
CA ASN A 34 -3.02 0.72 16.94
C ASN A 34 -3.24 2.25 16.87
N GLY A 35 -2.37 3.03 17.52
CA GLY A 35 -2.40 4.49 17.47
C GLY A 35 -2.26 5.04 16.05
N TYR A 36 -1.37 4.46 15.22
CA TYR A 36 -1.24 4.86 13.82
C TYR A 36 -2.46 4.51 12.98
N LEU A 37 -3.04 3.32 13.19
CA LEU A 37 -4.27 2.90 12.52
C LEU A 37 -5.45 3.80 12.90
N GLU A 38 -5.56 4.18 14.17
CA GLU A 38 -6.56 5.14 14.65
C GLU A 38 -6.35 6.54 14.02
N ALA A 39 -5.11 7.01 13.96
CA ALA A 39 -4.78 8.30 13.33
C ALA A 39 -5.09 8.33 11.83
N ALA A 40 -4.87 7.21 11.12
CA ALA A 40 -5.16 7.11 9.69
C ALA A 40 -6.66 6.89 9.40
N SER A 41 -7.34 6.07 10.21
CA SER A 41 -8.78 5.79 10.06
C SER A 41 -9.68 6.96 10.48
N SER A 42 -9.21 7.82 11.39
CA SER A 42 -9.95 9.02 11.83
C SER A 42 -9.99 10.15 10.80
N LEU A 43 -9.25 10.04 9.69
CA LEU A 43 -9.34 10.98 8.58
C LEU A 43 -10.76 11.02 8.02
N LYS A 44 -11.38 12.21 8.07
CA LYS A 44 -12.72 12.44 7.53
C LYS A 44 -12.63 12.70 6.03
N LEU A 45 -12.63 11.63 5.24
CA LEU A 45 -12.51 11.72 3.78
C LEU A 45 -13.86 11.67 3.03
N SER A 46 -14.96 12.10 3.68
CA SER A 46 -16.28 12.19 3.04
C SER A 46 -16.30 13.23 1.92
N ASP A 47 -17.30 13.17 1.03
CA ASP A 47 -17.46 14.14 -0.08
C ASP A 47 -17.47 15.59 0.41
N ASP A 48 -18.04 15.85 1.59
CA ASP A 48 -18.08 17.19 2.19
C ASP A 48 -16.70 17.70 2.65
N ASN A 49 -15.79 16.79 3.01
CA ASN A 49 -14.52 17.10 3.68
C ASN A 49 -13.29 16.94 2.78
N LEU A 50 -13.43 16.25 1.64
CA LEU A 50 -12.41 16.05 0.64
C LEU A 50 -12.83 16.71 -0.68
N LYS A 51 -12.13 17.77 -1.08
CA LYS A 51 -12.37 18.45 -2.35
C LYS A 51 -11.27 18.15 -3.35
N LEU A 52 -11.68 17.81 -4.56
CA LEU A 52 -10.79 17.67 -5.72
C LEU A 52 -11.07 18.81 -6.70
N ALA A 53 -10.02 19.34 -7.32
CA ALA A 53 -10.17 20.33 -8.40
C ALA A 53 -10.89 19.75 -9.63
N ASN A 54 -10.83 18.42 -9.82
CA ASN A 54 -11.49 17.73 -10.91
C ASN A 54 -12.85 17.16 -10.47
N GLU A 55 -13.94 17.83 -10.86
CA GLU A 55 -15.32 17.42 -10.52
C GLU A 55 -15.69 16.04 -11.08
N ALA A 56 -15.21 15.68 -12.27
CA ALA A 56 -15.49 14.38 -12.87
C ALA A 56 -14.82 13.23 -12.10
N ALA A 57 -13.63 13.48 -11.54
CA ALA A 57 -12.96 12.53 -10.65
C ALA A 57 -13.70 12.40 -9.31
N ALA A 58 -14.19 13.52 -8.76
CA ALA A 58 -14.96 13.53 -7.51
C ALA A 58 -16.28 12.73 -7.59
N GLN A 59 -16.87 12.62 -8.79
CA GLN A 59 -18.10 11.85 -9.04
C GLN A 59 -17.85 10.37 -9.35
N ASP A 60 -16.59 9.95 -9.61
CA ASP A 60 -16.25 8.57 -9.87
C ASP A 60 -16.01 7.81 -8.55
N ALA A 61 -16.97 6.99 -8.16
CA ALA A 61 -16.92 6.20 -6.93
C ALA A 61 -15.72 5.22 -6.88
N ARG A 62 -15.31 4.64 -8.01
CA ARG A 62 -14.16 3.72 -8.06
C ARG A 62 -12.87 4.50 -7.84
N PHE A 63 -12.71 5.62 -8.54
CA PHE A 63 -11.57 6.51 -8.38
C PHE A 63 -11.47 7.04 -6.94
N MET A 64 -12.57 7.59 -6.41
CA MET A 64 -12.61 8.13 -5.05
C MET A 64 -12.33 7.07 -3.99
N GLY A 65 -12.78 5.83 -4.18
CA GLY A 65 -12.43 4.72 -3.30
C GLY A 65 -10.92 4.47 -3.24
N LEU A 66 -10.26 4.44 -4.40
CA LEU A 66 -8.80 4.27 -4.49
C LEU A 66 -8.06 5.47 -3.89
N PHE A 67 -8.51 6.68 -4.21
CA PHE A 67 -7.87 7.92 -3.76
C PHE A 67 -7.94 8.09 -2.24
N ARG A 68 -9.11 7.83 -1.62
CA ARG A 68 -9.28 7.85 -0.16
C ARG A 68 -8.41 6.83 0.55
N ALA A 69 -8.36 5.60 0.03
CA ALA A 69 -7.51 4.55 0.58
C ALA A 69 -6.02 4.95 0.52
N LYS A 70 -5.58 5.53 -0.61
CA LYS A 70 -4.23 6.08 -0.76
C LYS A 70 -3.92 7.17 0.26
N LEU A 71 -4.85 8.11 0.51
CA LEU A 71 -4.69 9.15 1.54
C LEU A 71 -4.53 8.56 2.95
N ARG A 72 -5.31 7.53 3.30
CA ARG A 72 -5.19 6.85 4.59
C ARG A 72 -3.87 6.11 4.75
N ILE A 73 -3.39 5.45 3.69
CA ILE A 73 -2.06 4.84 3.67
C ILE A 73 -0.99 5.93 3.86
N ALA A 74 -1.08 7.04 3.13
CA ALA A 74 -0.12 8.13 3.28
C ALA A 74 -0.08 8.71 4.70
N ARG A 75 -1.25 8.85 5.35
CA ARG A 75 -1.33 9.27 6.75
C ARG A 75 -0.73 8.27 7.72
N LEU A 76 -0.97 6.98 7.49
CA LEU A 76 -0.35 5.90 8.26
C LEU A 76 1.17 5.99 8.18
N LEU A 77 1.72 6.15 6.97
CA LEU A 77 3.16 6.29 6.73
C LEU A 77 3.74 7.55 7.40
N GLN A 78 3.09 8.71 7.21
CA GLN A 78 3.52 9.98 7.81
C GLN A 78 3.57 9.92 9.33
N THR A 79 2.57 9.29 9.95
CA THR A 79 2.48 9.19 11.41
C THR A 79 3.59 8.29 11.95
N ALA A 80 3.88 7.18 11.26
CA ALA A 80 4.99 6.29 11.59
C ALA A 80 6.36 6.97 11.43
N ASP A 81 6.57 7.75 10.37
CA ASP A 81 7.82 8.50 10.14
C ASP A 81 8.03 9.62 11.18
N SER A 82 6.97 10.31 11.59
CA SER A 82 7.06 11.44 12.53
C SER A 82 7.33 11.03 13.99
N SER A 83 7.18 9.73 14.30
CA SER A 83 7.43 9.17 15.64
C SER A 83 8.84 8.63 15.85
N GLY A 84 9.71 8.66 14.83
CA GLY A 84 11.13 8.30 14.96
C GLY A 84 12.01 9.49 15.35
N PRO A 85 13.24 9.27 15.86
CA PRO A 85 14.23 10.33 16.03
C PRO A 85 14.53 11.03 14.69
N GLU A 86 14.74 12.35 14.72
CA GLU A 86 15.00 13.16 13.52
C GLU A 86 16.08 12.54 12.63
N GLY A 87 15.74 12.24 11.37
CA GLY A 87 16.71 11.89 10.33
C GLY A 87 16.80 10.42 9.95
N GLU A 88 16.11 9.50 10.64
CA GLU A 88 15.97 8.11 10.20
C GLU A 88 14.53 7.88 9.76
N SER A 89 14.29 7.68 8.46
CA SER A 89 13.01 7.14 7.98
C SER A 89 12.81 5.83 8.73
N TYR A 90 11.94 5.87 9.74
CA TYR A 90 11.64 4.75 10.62
C TYR A 90 10.78 3.80 9.81
N ALA A 91 11.44 3.16 8.87
CA ALA A 91 10.78 2.53 7.78
C ALA A 91 9.97 1.40 8.39
N LEU A 92 8.65 1.41 8.22
CA LEU A 92 7.76 0.26 8.48
C LEU A 92 8.33 -1.06 7.94
N ARG A 93 9.26 -0.93 7.00
CA ARG A 93 10.26 -1.90 6.60
C ARG A 93 10.96 -2.69 7.73
N THR A 94 11.14 -2.23 8.95
CA THR A 94 11.80 -3.02 10.01
C THR A 94 10.83 -3.74 10.96
N GLN A 95 9.53 -3.73 10.68
CA GLN A 95 8.47 -3.87 11.71
C GLN A 95 7.61 -5.15 11.60
N VAL A 96 8.16 -6.26 11.10
CA VAL A 96 7.46 -7.56 11.03
C VAL A 96 6.90 -7.98 12.39
N GLY A 97 7.74 -7.95 13.43
CA GLY A 97 7.41 -8.50 14.75
C GLY A 97 6.20 -7.81 15.40
N PRO A 98 6.20 -6.47 15.46
CA PRO A 98 5.08 -5.69 15.98
C PRO A 98 3.77 -5.91 15.24
N LEU A 99 3.81 -5.99 13.90
CA LEU A 99 2.62 -6.23 13.08
C LEU A 99 2.05 -7.63 13.33
N VAL A 100 2.91 -8.64 13.38
CA VAL A 100 2.48 -10.01 13.72
C VAL A 100 1.92 -10.05 15.14
N ALA A 101 2.57 -9.40 16.11
CA ALA A 101 2.07 -9.32 17.49
C ALA A 101 0.71 -8.61 17.58
N PHE A 102 0.50 -7.53 16.81
CA PHE A 102 -0.76 -6.82 16.70
C PHE A 102 -1.89 -7.71 16.14
N LEU A 103 -1.61 -8.46 15.07
CA LEU A 103 -2.57 -9.38 14.46
C LEU A 103 -2.83 -10.63 15.32
N CYS A 104 -1.88 -11.00 16.18
CA CYS A 104 -1.96 -12.13 17.10
C CYS A 104 -2.33 -11.73 18.54
N ARG A 105 -2.86 -10.52 18.77
CA ARG A 105 -3.20 -10.02 20.12
C ARG A 105 -4.15 -10.94 20.90
N ASP A 106 -5.00 -11.71 20.21
CA ASP A 106 -5.95 -12.64 20.81
C ASP A 106 -5.42 -14.08 20.90
N GLY A 107 -4.11 -14.29 20.73
CA GLY A 107 -3.45 -15.60 20.70
C GLY A 107 -2.86 -15.94 19.32
N PHE A 108 -2.15 -17.08 19.22
CA PHE A 108 -1.51 -17.51 17.96
C PHE A 108 -2.56 -18.01 16.96
N PRO A 109 -2.89 -17.25 15.91
CA PRO A 109 -4.00 -17.57 15.04
C PRO A 109 -3.58 -18.65 14.02
N THR A 110 -4.55 -19.41 13.53
CA THR A 110 -4.38 -20.15 12.28
C THR A 110 -4.11 -19.17 11.13
N PRO A 111 -3.55 -19.65 10.01
CA PRO A 111 -3.45 -18.86 8.80
C PRO A 111 -4.69 -18.05 8.40
N ASP A 112 -5.84 -18.71 8.32
CA ASP A 112 -7.10 -18.07 7.94
C ASP A 112 -7.50 -16.99 8.95
N LYS A 113 -7.27 -17.26 10.25
CA LYS A 113 -7.58 -16.30 11.31
C LYS A 113 -6.65 -15.09 11.29
N LEU A 114 -5.40 -15.25 10.85
CA LEU A 114 -4.49 -14.12 10.64
C LEU A 114 -4.99 -13.21 9.51
N VAL A 115 -5.48 -13.79 8.41
CA VAL A 115 -6.06 -13.04 7.28
C VAL A 115 -7.34 -12.34 7.71
N GLU A 116 -8.23 -13.01 8.43
CA GLU A 116 -9.42 -12.39 9.02
C GLU A 116 -9.05 -11.22 9.94
N ASN A 117 -8.05 -11.40 10.82
CA ASN A 117 -7.60 -10.34 11.71
C ASN A 117 -7.01 -9.16 10.93
N ALA A 118 -6.28 -9.39 9.84
CA ALA A 118 -5.80 -8.32 8.96
C ALA A 118 -6.96 -7.59 8.27
N VAL A 119 -8.00 -8.32 7.86
CA VAL A 119 -9.22 -7.73 7.30
C VAL A 119 -9.92 -6.82 8.32
N GLU A 120 -10.19 -7.33 9.52
CA GLU A 120 -10.94 -6.59 10.54
C GLU A 120 -10.15 -5.44 11.15
N ARG A 121 -8.84 -5.61 11.36
CA ARG A 121 -8.01 -4.66 12.12
C ARG A 121 -7.26 -3.65 11.26
N ILE A 122 -7.09 -3.91 9.96
CA ILE A 122 -6.33 -3.03 9.06
C ILE A 122 -7.15 -2.66 7.83
N VAL A 123 -7.63 -3.65 7.06
CA VAL A 123 -8.29 -3.38 5.77
C VAL A 123 -9.58 -2.60 5.94
N LYS A 124 -10.49 -3.05 6.83
CA LYS A 124 -11.77 -2.37 7.04
C LYS A 124 -11.61 -0.98 7.67
N PRO A 125 -10.83 -0.80 8.74
CA PRO A 125 -10.64 0.52 9.34
C PRO A 125 -10.02 1.55 8.39
N LEU A 126 -9.13 1.11 7.50
CA LEU A 126 -8.50 1.98 6.50
C LEU A 126 -9.24 2.01 5.15
N GLU A 127 -10.36 1.31 5.02
CA GLU A 127 -11.15 1.19 3.79
C GLU A 127 -10.31 0.78 2.56
N LEU A 128 -9.41 -0.20 2.70
CA LEU A 128 -8.46 -0.61 1.65
C LEU A 128 -9.05 -1.56 0.59
N GLN A 129 -10.32 -1.92 0.71
CA GLN A 129 -11.00 -2.85 -0.20
C GLN A 129 -10.91 -2.42 -1.68
N PRO A 130 -11.08 -1.13 -2.06
CA PRO A 130 -10.94 -0.71 -3.45
C PRO A 130 -9.54 -0.96 -4.00
N VAL A 131 -8.50 -0.74 -3.18
CA VAL A 131 -7.09 -0.96 -3.57
C VAL A 131 -6.81 -2.44 -3.74
N LEU A 132 -7.20 -3.26 -2.77
CA LEU A 132 -6.98 -4.71 -2.82
C LEU A 132 -7.65 -5.35 -4.05
N LYS A 133 -8.84 -4.88 -4.40
CA LYS A 133 -9.55 -5.28 -5.62
C LYS A 133 -8.82 -4.89 -6.90
N GLU A 134 -8.16 -3.73 -6.91
CA GLU A 134 -7.57 -3.15 -8.11
C GLU A 134 -6.13 -3.65 -8.37
N LEU A 135 -5.36 -3.89 -7.30
CA LEU A 135 -3.95 -4.30 -7.40
C LEU A 135 -3.69 -5.52 -8.31
N PRO A 136 -4.51 -6.60 -8.30
CA PRO A 136 -4.31 -7.73 -9.21
C PRO A 136 -4.34 -7.34 -10.68
N ARG A 137 -5.17 -6.37 -11.09
CA ARG A 137 -5.24 -5.93 -12.49
C ARG A 137 -3.92 -5.28 -12.94
N TYR A 138 -3.31 -4.50 -12.06
CA TYR A 138 -2.01 -3.89 -12.31
C TYR A 138 -0.88 -4.92 -12.28
N TYR A 139 -0.97 -5.96 -11.44
CA TYR A 139 -0.02 -7.09 -11.48
C TYR A 139 -0.04 -7.76 -12.85
N GLU A 140 -1.23 -8.16 -13.34
CA GLU A 140 -1.38 -8.83 -14.64
C GLU A 140 -0.89 -7.94 -15.79
N ALA A 141 -1.17 -6.63 -15.74
CA ALA A 141 -0.66 -5.68 -16.73
C ALA A 141 0.87 -5.57 -16.71
N VAL A 142 1.48 -5.59 -15.52
CA VAL A 142 2.95 -5.57 -15.38
C VAL A 142 3.54 -6.85 -15.96
N VAL A 143 3.13 -8.02 -15.47
CA VAL A 143 3.75 -9.30 -15.87
C VAL A 143 3.44 -9.68 -17.32
N GLY A 144 2.29 -9.23 -17.85
CA GLY A 144 1.90 -9.39 -19.25
C GLY A 144 2.62 -8.44 -20.21
N THR A 145 3.32 -7.43 -19.71
CA THR A 145 4.10 -6.50 -20.53
C THR A 145 5.47 -7.09 -20.89
N ALA A 146 5.82 -7.11 -22.18
CA ALA A 146 7.12 -7.58 -22.63
C ALA A 146 8.29 -6.79 -21.97
N ASP A 147 9.32 -7.51 -21.54
CA ASP A 147 10.52 -6.97 -20.86
C ASP A 147 10.21 -6.10 -19.62
N TRP A 148 9.08 -6.33 -18.93
CA TRP A 148 8.65 -5.49 -17.80
C TRP A 148 9.71 -5.32 -16.70
N GLN A 149 10.50 -6.35 -16.41
CA GLN A 149 11.59 -6.29 -15.42
C GLN A 149 12.65 -5.25 -15.83
N LYS A 150 13.07 -5.26 -17.11
CA LYS A 150 14.02 -4.26 -17.64
C LYS A 150 13.41 -2.85 -17.62
N LYS A 151 12.09 -2.74 -17.85
CA LYS A 151 11.37 -1.46 -17.80
C LYS A 151 11.36 -0.91 -16.37
N PHE A 152 10.99 -1.71 -15.37
CA PHE A 152 11.09 -1.34 -13.95
C PHE A 152 12.51 -0.98 -13.55
N GLN A 153 13.49 -1.80 -13.93
CA GLN A 153 14.90 -1.52 -13.71
C GLN A 153 15.30 -0.15 -14.27
N LYS A 154 14.87 0.18 -15.49
CA LYS A 154 15.18 1.47 -16.13
C LYS A 154 14.50 2.65 -15.43
N ILE A 155 13.29 2.48 -14.91
CA ILE A 155 12.58 3.51 -14.14
C ILE A 155 13.33 3.79 -12.83
N LEU A 156 13.73 2.75 -12.10
CA LEU A 156 14.44 2.89 -10.82
C LEU A 156 15.85 3.47 -10.98
N HIS A 157 16.58 3.13 -12.06
CA HIS A 157 17.94 3.63 -12.30
C HIS A 157 18.02 5.05 -12.89
N ARG A 158 16.90 5.77 -13.07
CA ARG A 158 16.90 7.14 -13.63
C ARG A 158 17.47 8.22 -12.70
N GLY A 159 17.79 7.91 -11.44
CA GLY A 159 18.35 8.85 -10.44
C GLY A 159 17.62 8.78 -9.09
N GLY A 160 18.09 9.50 -8.07
CA GLY A 160 17.52 9.49 -6.71
C GLY A 160 16.01 9.76 -6.70
N TYR A 161 15.28 9.14 -5.75
CA TYR A 161 13.81 9.10 -5.62
C TYR A 161 13.09 9.55 -6.90
N PRO A 162 12.99 8.69 -7.93
CA PRO A 162 12.57 9.13 -9.26
C PRO A 162 11.18 9.73 -9.16
N SER A 163 11.06 11.02 -9.47
CA SER A 163 9.75 11.62 -9.74
C SER A 163 9.07 10.76 -10.80
N LEU A 164 8.00 10.07 -10.42
CA LEU A 164 7.28 9.18 -11.32
C LEU A 164 6.45 9.95 -12.35
N ASP A 165 6.58 11.28 -12.40
CA ASP A 165 5.88 12.18 -13.32
C ASP A 165 4.37 11.92 -13.33
N GLY A 166 3.80 11.81 -12.14
CA GLY A 166 2.40 11.43 -11.95
C GLY A 166 2.02 10.09 -12.57
N GLY A 167 2.95 9.14 -12.68
CA GLY A 167 2.69 7.83 -13.29
C GLY A 167 2.92 7.78 -14.80
N THR A 168 3.06 8.92 -15.49
CA THR A 168 3.32 9.00 -16.94
C THR A 168 4.54 8.17 -17.35
N ILE A 169 5.53 8.06 -16.47
CA ILE A 169 6.75 7.28 -16.71
C ILE A 169 6.48 5.81 -17.02
N PHE A 170 5.44 5.20 -16.44
CA PHE A 170 5.08 3.80 -16.70
C PHE A 170 4.55 3.63 -18.13
N HIS A 171 3.71 4.55 -18.59
CA HIS A 171 3.17 4.52 -19.95
C HIS A 171 4.25 4.82 -21.00
N LEU A 172 5.17 5.76 -20.72
CA LEU A 172 6.36 5.99 -21.55
C LEU A 172 7.29 4.76 -21.62
N ALA A 173 7.31 3.94 -20.56
CA ALA A 173 8.01 2.66 -20.56
C ALA A 173 7.23 1.55 -21.29
N GLY A 174 5.99 1.81 -21.71
CA GLY A 174 5.14 0.90 -22.46
C GLY A 174 4.34 -0.07 -21.59
N PHE A 175 4.01 0.30 -20.35
CA PHE A 175 2.92 -0.33 -19.60
C PHE A 175 1.56 0.25 -20.07
N PRO A 176 0.49 -0.56 -20.15
CA PRO A 176 -0.81 -0.08 -20.63
C PRO A 176 -1.43 0.94 -19.67
N GLU A 177 -2.39 1.73 -20.15
CA GLU A 177 -3.29 2.49 -19.28
C GLU A 177 -4.47 1.59 -18.88
N ILE A 178 -4.70 1.41 -17.57
CA ILE A 178 -5.76 0.54 -17.02
C ILE A 178 -6.97 1.37 -16.56
N GLY A 179 -6.72 2.55 -15.99
CA GLY A 179 -7.74 3.55 -15.74
C GLY A 179 -8.38 3.99 -17.05
N ASP A 180 -9.70 3.92 -17.15
CA ASP A 180 -10.45 4.24 -18.36
C ASP A 180 -10.70 5.74 -18.54
N LYS A 181 -10.17 6.57 -17.63
CA LYS A 181 -10.41 8.01 -17.57
C LYS A 181 -9.10 8.79 -17.37
N PRO A 182 -8.94 9.99 -17.97
CA PRO A 182 -7.70 10.76 -17.90
C PRO A 182 -7.24 11.15 -16.48
N TYR A 183 -8.16 11.26 -15.52
CA TYR A 183 -7.81 11.62 -14.14
C TYR A 183 -7.14 10.48 -13.36
N TYR A 184 -7.12 9.25 -13.87
CA TYR A 184 -6.37 8.15 -13.25
C TYR A 184 -4.86 8.34 -13.35
N THR A 185 -4.40 8.96 -14.43
CA THR A 185 -2.98 9.19 -14.74
C THR A 185 -2.53 10.63 -14.45
N ALA A 186 -3.45 11.54 -14.13
CA ALA A 186 -3.13 12.92 -13.76
C ALA A 186 -2.68 13.05 -12.30
N ALA A 187 -1.78 14.02 -12.04
CA ALA A 187 -1.46 14.44 -10.68
C ALA A 187 -2.70 15.01 -9.99
N MET A 188 -2.96 14.58 -8.76
CA MET A 188 -4.15 14.98 -8.01
C MET A 188 -3.81 15.93 -6.88
N ASP A 189 -4.40 17.12 -6.95
CA ASP A 189 -4.44 18.07 -5.84
C ASP A 189 -5.73 17.88 -5.06
N ALA A 190 -5.59 17.68 -3.75
CA ALA A 190 -6.70 17.47 -2.83
C ALA A 190 -6.61 18.45 -1.66
N GLU A 191 -7.74 19.06 -1.35
CA GLU A 191 -7.89 19.88 -0.15
C GLU A 191 -8.69 19.10 0.89
N LEU A 192 -8.13 19.03 2.10
CA LEU A 192 -8.79 18.48 3.28
C LEU A 192 -9.12 19.62 4.23
N GLN A 193 -10.32 19.62 4.81
CA GLN A 193 -10.75 20.69 5.73
C GLN A 193 -10.05 20.65 7.09
N ASP A 194 -9.51 19.50 7.50
CA ASP A 194 -8.88 19.27 8.81
C ASP A 194 -7.34 19.43 8.80
N GLY A 195 -6.76 19.85 7.68
CA GLY A 195 -5.34 20.19 7.53
C GLY A 195 -4.81 19.92 6.13
N SER A 196 -3.61 20.40 5.79
CA SER A 196 -2.96 20.03 4.53
C SER A 196 -2.14 18.75 4.70
N LEU A 197 -2.57 17.64 4.09
CA LEU A 197 -1.69 16.48 3.90
C LEU A 197 -0.85 16.72 2.64
N PHE A 198 0.41 17.15 2.83
CA PHE A 198 1.37 17.15 1.73
C PHE A 198 1.76 15.70 1.43
N LEU A 199 1.18 15.14 0.37
CA LEU A 199 1.64 13.88 -0.21
C LEU A 199 3.03 14.13 -0.78
N TYR A 200 4.09 13.95 0.02
CA TYR A 200 5.45 14.08 -0.49
C TYR A 200 5.65 13.15 -1.69
N GLU A 201 6.38 13.66 -2.67
CA GLU A 201 6.70 13.07 -3.96
C GLU A 201 6.96 11.56 -3.88
N GLY A 202 6.02 10.80 -4.40
CA GLY A 202 6.19 9.37 -4.62
C GLY A 202 5.34 8.90 -5.79
N ASP A 203 4.10 9.38 -5.90
CA ASP A 203 3.11 8.81 -6.82
C ASP A 203 1.99 9.82 -7.09
N ALA A 204 2.14 10.79 -8.00
CA ALA A 204 1.18 11.91 -8.07
C ALA A 204 -0.23 11.50 -8.56
N SER A 205 -0.36 10.39 -9.30
CA SER A 205 -1.66 9.86 -9.75
C SER A 205 -2.05 8.56 -9.03
N VAL A 206 -3.29 8.10 -9.23
CA VAL A 206 -3.76 6.81 -8.71
C VAL A 206 -3.14 5.66 -9.49
N GLU A 207 -3.10 5.75 -10.81
CA GLU A 207 -2.51 4.75 -11.70
C GLU A 207 -1.01 4.58 -11.42
N GLY A 208 -0.27 5.68 -11.34
CA GLY A 208 1.16 5.68 -11.06
C GLY A 208 1.46 5.01 -9.72
N TRP A 209 0.63 5.24 -8.71
CA TRP A 209 0.75 4.62 -7.39
C TRP A 209 0.54 3.10 -7.44
N LEU A 210 -0.43 2.62 -8.22
CA LEU A 210 -0.71 1.19 -8.37
C LEU A 210 0.41 0.46 -9.14
N TYR A 211 0.99 1.10 -10.15
CA TYR A 211 2.18 0.58 -10.82
C TYR A 211 3.42 0.59 -9.93
N SER A 212 3.64 1.69 -9.21
CA SER A 212 4.81 1.81 -8.34
C SER A 212 4.77 0.83 -7.18
N PHE A 213 3.57 0.49 -6.68
CA PHE A 213 3.40 -0.57 -5.69
C PHE A 213 4.10 -1.86 -6.18
N TRP A 214 3.76 -2.32 -7.38
CA TRP A 214 4.35 -3.55 -7.94
C TRP A 214 5.82 -3.40 -8.28
N MET A 215 6.24 -2.25 -8.79
CA MET A 215 7.65 -1.95 -9.04
C MET A 215 8.49 -2.01 -7.76
N ARG A 216 8.01 -1.41 -6.66
CA ARG A 216 8.69 -1.44 -5.36
C ARG A 216 8.71 -2.86 -4.80
N ARG A 217 7.62 -3.63 -4.92
CA ARG A 217 7.62 -5.05 -4.51
C ARG A 217 8.58 -5.90 -5.35
N TRP A 218 8.74 -5.59 -6.63
CA TRP A 218 9.74 -6.25 -7.47
C TRP A 218 11.15 -5.91 -7.04
N ASP A 219 11.45 -4.63 -6.83
CA ASP A 219 12.77 -4.14 -6.37
C ASP A 219 13.15 -4.71 -5.01
N ASP A 220 12.18 -4.78 -4.09
CA ASP A 220 12.33 -5.38 -2.76
C ASP A 220 12.39 -6.94 -2.82
N GLY A 221 12.16 -7.58 -3.98
CA GLY A 221 12.16 -9.05 -4.12
C GLY A 221 10.92 -9.75 -3.51
N THR A 222 9.85 -9.01 -3.25
CA THR A 222 8.64 -9.46 -2.52
C THR A 222 7.37 -9.54 -3.37
N MET A 223 7.47 -9.32 -4.69
CA MET A 223 6.33 -9.27 -5.61
C MET A 223 5.41 -10.50 -5.53
N ASP A 224 5.96 -11.71 -5.51
CA ASP A 224 5.16 -12.94 -5.45
C ASP A 224 4.47 -13.12 -4.09
N ALA A 225 5.15 -12.77 -3.00
CA ALA A 225 4.58 -12.80 -1.65
C ALA A 225 3.44 -11.79 -1.50
N ALA A 226 3.63 -10.57 -2.03
CA ALA A 226 2.60 -9.54 -2.04
C ALA A 226 1.37 -9.98 -2.86
N LYS A 227 1.58 -10.59 -4.03
CA LYS A 227 0.48 -11.15 -4.85
C LYS A 227 -0.31 -12.20 -4.09
N LEU A 228 0.36 -13.15 -3.44
CA LEU A 228 -0.30 -14.18 -2.65
C LEU A 228 -1.10 -13.59 -1.47
N ALA A 229 -0.53 -12.62 -0.76
CA ALA A 229 -1.21 -11.97 0.37
C ALA A 229 -2.46 -11.22 -0.10
N ILE A 230 -2.38 -10.48 -1.21
CA ILE A 230 -3.52 -9.78 -1.82
C ILE A 230 -4.60 -10.80 -2.23
N ASP A 231 -4.23 -11.93 -2.82
CA ASP A 231 -5.19 -12.97 -3.22
C ASP A 231 -5.95 -13.55 -2.03
N TRP A 232 -5.28 -13.76 -0.89
CA TRP A 232 -5.95 -14.23 0.32
C TRP A 232 -6.85 -13.17 0.97
N LEU A 233 -6.41 -11.91 0.98
CA LEU A 233 -7.23 -10.81 1.49
C LEU A 233 -8.48 -10.63 0.62
N ASN A 234 -8.35 -10.65 -0.71
CA ASN A 234 -9.48 -10.59 -1.64
C ASN A 234 -10.44 -11.77 -1.43
N LYS A 235 -9.90 -12.98 -1.30
CA LYS A 235 -10.71 -14.17 -0.99
C LYS A 235 -11.48 -14.01 0.32
N ALA A 236 -10.84 -13.50 1.38
CA ALA A 236 -11.49 -13.26 2.67
C ALA A 236 -12.55 -12.15 2.62
N LEU A 237 -12.40 -11.19 1.70
CA LEU A 237 -13.37 -10.13 1.41
C LEU A 237 -14.50 -10.56 0.46
N GLY A 238 -14.44 -11.77 -0.10
CA GLY A 238 -15.40 -12.27 -1.10
C GLY A 238 -15.28 -11.59 -2.46
N GLN A 239 -14.07 -11.16 -2.85
CA GLN A 239 -13.76 -10.46 -4.09
C GLN A 239 -13.12 -11.37 -5.14
#